data_AF-E1B5T2-F1
#
_entry.id   AF-E1B5T2-F1
#
_cell.length_a   1.000
_cell.length_b   1.000
_cell.length_c   1.000
_cell.angle_alpha   90.00
_cell.angle_beta   90.00
_cell.angle_gamma   90.00
#
_symmetry.space_group_name_H-M   'P 1'
#
loop_
_entity.id
_entity.type
_entity.pdbx_description
1 polymer ?
#
loop_
_entity_poly.entity_id
_entity_poly.type
_entity_poly.pdbx_seq_one_letter_code
_entity_poly.pdbx_strand_id
1 'polypeptide(L)'
;GKLFPMCHDSDESDTAKAVEVQNKQMIEWALGGFQPSGPKGLEPPEEEKNPYKEVYTDMWVEPEAAAYAPPPPAKKPRKSTTEKPKVKEIIDERTRERLVYEVRQKCRNIEDICISCGSLNVTLEHPLFIGGMCQNCKNCFLECAYQYDDDGYQ
;
A
#
# COMPACT_ATOMS: atom_id res chain seq x y z
N GLY A 1 -28.27 41.77 36.75
CA GLY A 1 -27.25 41.87 35.69
C GLY A 1 -26.11 40.95 36.03
N LYS A 2 -25.79 40.00 35.15
CA LYS A 2 -24.56 39.20 35.25
C LYS A 2 -23.57 39.80 34.24
N LEU A 3 -22.49 40.38 34.75
CA LEU A 3 -21.32 40.75 33.96
C LEU A 3 -20.60 39.46 33.56
N PHE A 4 -20.46 39.23 32.25
CA PHE A 4 -19.58 38.19 31.73
C PHE A 4 -18.14 38.70 31.70
N PRO A 5 -17.12 37.85 31.95
CA PRO A 5 -15.73 38.24 31.82
C PRO A 5 -15.39 38.53 30.36
N MET A 6 -14.74 39.65 30.11
CA MET A 6 -14.18 40.02 28.81
C MET A 6 -13.09 39.00 28.45
N CYS A 7 -13.25 38.33 27.32
CA CYS A 7 -12.21 37.46 26.77
C CYS A 7 -10.97 38.32 26.46
N HIS A 8 -9.83 37.89 26.98
CA HIS A 8 -8.53 38.48 26.74
C HIS A 8 -8.12 38.24 25.28
N ASP A 9 -7.99 39.31 24.51
CA ASP A 9 -7.45 39.31 23.15
C ASP A 9 -5.95 39.05 23.24
N SER A 10 -5.58 37.77 23.32
CA SER A 10 -4.19 37.33 23.26
C SER A 10 -3.80 37.06 21.82
N ASP A 11 -3.21 38.08 21.21
CA ASP A 11 -2.08 38.01 20.29
C ASP A 11 -2.10 36.91 19.21
N GLU A 12 -3.04 37.04 18.27
CA GLU A 12 -2.99 36.30 16.99
C GLU A 12 -1.74 36.69 16.17
N SER A 13 -1.16 37.87 16.44
CA SER A 13 0.01 38.40 15.72
C SER A 13 1.30 37.65 16.06
N ASP A 14 1.54 37.31 17.32
CA ASP A 14 2.74 36.60 17.75
C ASP A 14 2.77 35.15 17.29
N THR A 15 1.62 34.48 17.24
CA THR A 15 1.53 33.11 16.73
C THR A 15 1.70 33.05 15.22
N ALA A 16 1.10 33.99 14.47
CA ALA A 16 1.31 34.10 13.03
C ALA A 16 2.79 34.37 12.67
N LYS A 17 3.46 35.28 13.40
CA LYS A 17 4.89 35.56 13.22
C LYS A 17 5.77 34.36 13.58
N ALA A 18 5.44 33.62 14.64
CA ALA A 18 6.18 32.42 15.03
C ALA A 18 6.07 31.31 13.96
N VAL A 19 4.87 31.10 13.41
CA VAL A 19 4.64 30.14 12.32
C VAL A 19 5.35 30.58 11.04
N GLU A 20 5.38 31.87 10.74
CA GLU A 20 6.11 32.42 9.58
C GLU A 20 7.62 32.25 9.74
N VAL A 21 8.17 32.47 10.94
CA VAL A 21 9.60 32.23 11.23
C VAL A 21 9.95 30.73 11.10
N GLN A 22 9.10 29.83 11.57
CA GLN A 22 9.34 28.38 11.42
C GLN A 22 9.27 27.91 9.97
N ASN A 23 8.33 28.44 9.19
CA ASN A 23 8.16 28.04 7.80
C ASN A 23 9.07 28.81 6.82
N LYS A 24 9.72 29.88 7.29
CA LYS A 24 10.56 30.75 6.46
C LYS A 24 11.59 29.98 5.64
N GLN A 25 12.28 29.00 6.22
CA GLN A 25 13.27 28.19 5.51
C GLN A 25 12.63 27.36 4.38
N MET A 26 11.46 26.77 4.61
CA MET A 26 10.75 26.01 3.58
C MET A 26 10.21 26.91 2.47
N ILE A 27 9.75 28.11 2.83
CA ILE A 27 9.25 29.12 1.87
C ILE A 27 10.41 29.65 1.01
N GLU A 28 11.56 30.00 1.61
CA GLU A 28 12.74 30.46 0.89
C GLU A 28 13.28 29.36 -0.06
N TRP A 29 13.28 28.09 0.38
CA TRP A 29 13.63 26.96 -0.47
C TRP A 29 12.68 26.79 -1.67
N ALA A 30 11.36 26.88 -1.44
CA ALA A 30 10.37 26.78 -2.52
C ALA A 30 10.44 27.95 -3.51
N LEU A 31 10.70 29.17 -3.03
CA LEU A 31 10.85 30.37 -3.86
C LEU A 31 12.16 30.38 -4.67
N GLY A 32 13.21 29.72 -4.17
CA GLY A 32 14.48 29.53 -4.91
C GLY A 32 14.31 28.68 -6.18
N GLY A 33 13.24 27.90 -6.26
CA GLY A 33 12.96 26.99 -7.36
C GLY A 33 13.99 25.86 -7.48
N PHE A 34 13.76 24.95 -8.43
CA PHE A 34 14.79 24.00 -8.84
C PHE A 34 15.70 24.69 -9.86
N GLN A 35 16.83 25.24 -9.40
CA GLN A 35 17.87 25.66 -10.34
C GLN A 35 18.29 24.43 -11.16
N PRO A 36 18.33 24.50 -12.50
CA PRO A 36 18.68 23.35 -13.33
C PRO A 36 20.20 23.15 -13.27
N SER A 37 20.70 22.70 -12.12
CA SER A 37 22.09 22.30 -11.89
C SER A 37 22.45 21.02 -12.66
N GLY A 38 21.49 20.47 -13.42
CA GLY A 38 21.62 19.22 -14.16
C GLY A 38 21.89 18.03 -13.23
N PRO A 39 22.29 16.87 -13.79
CA PRO A 39 22.57 15.64 -13.03
C PRO A 39 23.62 15.81 -11.92
N LYS A 40 24.42 16.89 -11.95
CA LYS A 40 25.52 17.16 -11.02
C LYS A 40 25.10 17.92 -9.77
N GLY A 41 23.95 18.58 -9.77
CA GLY A 41 23.47 19.34 -8.59
C GLY A 41 22.81 18.49 -7.51
N LEU A 42 22.59 17.19 -7.79
CA LEU A 42 22.06 16.21 -6.85
C LEU A 42 23.14 15.25 -6.34
N GLU A 43 24.40 15.46 -6.74
CA GLU A 43 25.51 14.68 -6.21
C GLU A 43 25.82 15.15 -4.77
N PRO A 44 25.88 14.23 -3.79
CA PRO A 44 26.30 14.58 -2.43
C PRO A 44 27.70 15.20 -2.44
N PRO A 45 28.00 16.16 -1.54
CA PRO A 45 29.35 16.65 -1.31
C PRO A 45 30.35 15.51 -1.09
N GLU A 46 31.59 15.69 -1.52
CA GLU A 46 32.62 14.62 -1.53
C GLU A 46 32.86 14.02 -0.14
N GLU A 47 32.66 14.80 0.93
CA GLU A 47 32.73 14.35 2.32
C GLU A 47 31.52 13.54 2.80
N GLU A 48 30.34 13.74 2.22
CA GLU A 48 29.12 12.95 2.51
C GLU A 48 28.99 11.72 1.61
N LYS A 49 29.84 11.62 0.59
CA LYS A 49 29.85 10.47 -0.33
C LYS A 49 30.26 9.17 0.37
N ASN A 50 30.84 9.21 1.57
CA ASN A 50 31.09 7.99 2.35
C ASN A 50 31.28 8.19 3.87
N PRO A 51 30.20 8.16 4.68
CA PRO A 51 30.30 8.11 6.14
C PRO A 51 30.57 6.71 6.73
N TYR A 52 30.66 5.66 5.90
CA TYR A 52 30.55 4.27 6.37
C TYR A 52 31.71 3.34 5.98
N LYS A 53 32.89 3.88 5.69
CA LYS A 53 34.04 3.05 5.30
C LYS A 53 34.71 2.30 6.46
N GLU A 54 34.45 2.67 7.72
CA GLU A 54 35.14 2.04 8.87
C GLU A 54 34.36 0.93 9.58
N VAL A 55 33.05 0.77 9.35
CA VAL A 55 32.22 -0.16 10.17
C VAL A 55 31.85 -1.46 9.46
N TYR A 56 32.16 -1.62 8.17
CA TYR A 56 31.58 -2.73 7.38
C TYR A 56 32.58 -3.46 6.48
N THR A 57 33.77 -3.77 7.01
CA THR A 57 34.78 -4.54 6.25
C THR A 57 34.87 -6.01 6.71
N ASP A 58 34.25 -6.43 7.81
CA ASP A 58 34.46 -7.78 8.39
C ASP A 58 33.23 -8.72 8.48
N MET A 59 32.10 -8.41 7.82
CA MET A 59 30.94 -9.33 7.89
C MET A 59 30.16 -9.55 6.59
N TRP A 60 30.78 -9.33 5.44
CA TRP A 60 30.23 -9.77 4.15
C TRP A 60 31.33 -10.41 3.31
N VAL A 61 31.46 -11.73 3.46
CA VAL A 61 32.03 -12.55 2.38
C VAL A 61 31.00 -12.53 1.25
N GLU A 62 31.32 -11.88 0.14
CA GLU A 62 30.56 -11.95 -1.10
C GLU A 62 30.38 -13.42 -1.51
N PRO A 63 29.15 -13.94 -1.66
CA PRO A 63 28.92 -15.03 -2.58
C PRO A 63 29.02 -14.41 -3.98
N GLU A 64 30.15 -14.65 -4.62
CA GLU A 64 30.40 -14.40 -6.03
C GLU A 64 29.16 -14.82 -6.87
N ALA A 65 28.61 -13.86 -7.63
CA ALA A 65 27.55 -14.00 -8.67
C ALA A 65 26.10 -13.54 -8.35
N ALA A 66 25.90 -12.30 -7.91
CA ALA A 66 24.64 -11.58 -8.17
C ALA A 66 24.85 -10.47 -9.22
N ALA A 67 25.12 -10.88 -10.46
CA ALA A 67 24.90 -10.00 -11.60
C ALA A 67 23.45 -9.51 -11.56
N TYR A 68 23.25 -8.19 -11.56
CA TYR A 68 21.96 -7.58 -11.82
C TYR A 68 21.38 -8.21 -13.10
N ALA A 69 20.38 -9.08 -12.95
CA ALA A 69 19.63 -9.54 -14.10
C ALA A 69 18.95 -8.30 -14.71
N PRO A 70 19.06 -8.07 -16.03
CA PRO A 70 18.36 -6.97 -16.67
C PRO A 70 16.85 -7.10 -16.43
N PRO A 71 16.10 -5.97 -16.37
CA PRO A 71 14.65 -6.03 -16.22
C PRO A 71 14.07 -6.93 -17.33
N PRO A 72 13.10 -7.80 -17.01
CA PRO A 72 12.59 -8.75 -17.99
C PRO A 72 12.01 -7.97 -19.18
N PRO A 73 12.28 -8.40 -20.42
CA PRO A 73 11.83 -7.66 -21.59
C PRO A 73 10.31 -7.52 -21.57
N ALA A 74 9.83 -6.33 -21.96
CA ALA A 74 8.42 -6.06 -22.17
C ALA A 74 7.79 -7.22 -22.94
N LYS A 75 6.90 -7.95 -22.27
CA LYS A 75 6.22 -9.09 -22.87
C LYS A 75 5.41 -8.56 -24.05
N LYS A 76 5.79 -9.00 -25.26
CA LYS A 76 4.94 -8.95 -26.46
C LYS A 76 3.54 -9.47 -26.09
N PRO A 77 2.47 -9.04 -26.78
CA PRO A 77 1.11 -9.50 -26.51
C PRO A 77 1.10 -11.03 -26.46
N ARG A 78 0.99 -11.59 -25.26
CA ARG A 78 0.85 -13.02 -25.09
C ARG A 78 -0.55 -13.32 -25.59
N LYS A 79 -0.65 -13.93 -26.78
CA LYS A 79 -1.85 -14.70 -27.12
C LYS A 79 -1.96 -15.81 -26.08
N SER A 80 -2.75 -15.58 -25.03
CA SER A 80 -2.98 -16.55 -23.97
C SER A 80 -3.94 -17.62 -24.48
N THR A 81 -3.38 -18.67 -25.07
CA THR A 81 -4.02 -20.01 -25.08
C THR A 81 -3.65 -20.81 -23.83
N THR A 82 -3.08 -20.15 -22.82
CA THR A 82 -2.87 -20.72 -21.49
C THR A 82 -4.14 -20.49 -20.68
N GLU A 83 -4.91 -21.57 -20.56
CA GLU A 83 -6.04 -21.76 -19.66
C GLU A 83 -5.92 -20.86 -18.42
N LYS A 84 -6.90 -19.97 -18.24
CA LYS A 84 -7.16 -19.27 -16.98
C LYS A 84 -6.82 -20.22 -15.84
N PRO A 85 -5.93 -19.89 -14.88
CA PRO A 85 -5.73 -20.74 -13.72
C PRO A 85 -7.12 -21.02 -13.18
N LYS A 86 -7.56 -22.25 -13.39
CA LYS A 86 -8.92 -22.66 -13.13
C LYS A 86 -9.07 -22.52 -11.64
N VAL A 87 -9.67 -21.42 -11.21
CA VAL A 87 -10.49 -21.35 -9.98
C VAL A 87 -11.73 -22.25 -10.19
N LYS A 88 -11.53 -23.43 -10.77
CA LYS A 88 -12.37 -24.62 -10.67
C LYS A 88 -11.57 -25.43 -9.65
N GLU A 89 -11.82 -25.40 -8.36
CA GLU A 89 -13.08 -25.47 -7.63
C GLU A 89 -12.80 -24.80 -6.28
N ILE A 90 -13.59 -23.82 -5.83
CA ILE A 90 -13.52 -23.49 -4.38
C ILE A 90 -14.88 -23.41 -3.71
N ILE A 91 -16.00 -23.55 -4.43
CA ILE A 91 -17.28 -23.84 -3.78
C ILE A 91 -18.05 -24.84 -4.62
N ASP A 92 -18.36 -25.99 -4.03
CA ASP A 92 -19.49 -26.79 -4.48
C ASP A 92 -20.74 -25.90 -4.40
N GLU A 93 -21.38 -25.62 -5.54
CA GLU A 93 -22.52 -24.69 -5.63
C GLU A 93 -23.61 -25.03 -4.60
N ARG A 94 -23.80 -26.33 -4.35
CA ARG A 94 -24.73 -26.85 -3.34
C ARG A 94 -24.35 -26.47 -1.90
N THR A 95 -23.05 -26.34 -1.62
CA THR A 95 -22.53 -25.86 -0.33
C THR A 95 -22.66 -24.34 -0.21
N ARG A 96 -22.48 -23.59 -1.31
CA ARG A 96 -22.71 -22.13 -1.35
C ARG A 96 -24.14 -21.79 -0.96
N GLU A 97 -25.11 -22.44 -1.60
CA GLU A 97 -26.53 -22.24 -1.38
C GLU A 97 -26.93 -22.50 0.08
N ARG A 98 -26.39 -23.57 0.67
CA ARG A 98 -26.61 -23.91 2.09
C ARG A 98 -26.09 -22.81 3.01
N LEU A 99 -24.87 -22.33 2.80
CA LEU A 99 -24.29 -21.27 3.63
C LEU A 99 -25.08 -19.96 3.52
N VAL A 100 -25.51 -19.59 2.30
CA VAL A 100 -26.35 -18.41 2.07
C VAL A 100 -27.69 -18.56 2.80
N TYR A 101 -28.31 -19.74 2.78
CA TYR A 101 -29.53 -20.02 3.53
C TYR A 101 -29.31 -19.88 5.04
N GLU A 102 -28.26 -20.49 5.60
CA GLU A 102 -27.92 -20.40 7.03
C GLU A 102 -27.72 -18.95 7.48
N VAL A 103 -27.02 -18.12 6.69
CA VAL A 103 -26.82 -16.70 6.99
C VAL A 103 -28.16 -15.93 6.97
N ARG A 104 -29.01 -16.17 5.96
CA ARG A 104 -30.34 -15.54 5.87
C ARG A 104 -31.26 -15.93 7.01
N GLN A 105 -31.17 -17.17 7.48
CA GLN A 105 -31.90 -17.66 8.65
C GLN A 105 -31.27 -17.25 9.98
N LYS A 106 -30.18 -16.46 9.96
CA LYS A 106 -29.41 -16.05 11.15
C LYS A 106 -28.88 -17.23 11.97
N CYS A 107 -28.70 -18.39 11.33
CA CYS A 107 -28.09 -19.57 11.93
C CYS A 107 -26.56 -19.51 11.90
N ARG A 108 -25.99 -18.56 11.15
CA ARG A 108 -24.54 -18.34 11.04
C ARG A 108 -24.27 -16.86 10.75
N ASN A 109 -23.22 -16.29 11.33
CA ASN A 109 -22.79 -14.94 10.97
C ASN A 109 -22.02 -14.97 9.64
N ILE A 110 -22.17 -13.92 8.85
CA ILE A 110 -21.47 -13.78 7.57
C ILE A 110 -19.95 -13.59 7.75
N GLU A 111 -19.54 -13.06 8.91
CA GLU A 111 -18.14 -12.87 9.31
C GLU A 111 -17.43 -14.19 9.63
N ASP A 112 -18.19 -15.25 9.95
CA ASP A 112 -17.65 -16.57 10.31
C ASP A 112 -17.42 -17.49 9.10
N ILE A 113 -17.66 -17.00 7.88
CA ILE A 113 -17.49 -17.76 6.64
C ILE A 113 -16.69 -16.98 5.61
N CYS A 114 -15.86 -17.66 4.84
CA CYS A 114 -15.19 -17.05 3.69
C CYS A 114 -16.24 -16.72 2.62
N ILE A 115 -16.53 -15.45 2.40
CA ILE A 115 -17.56 -15.06 1.41
C ILE A 115 -17.13 -15.33 -0.04
N SER A 116 -15.83 -15.51 -0.28
CA SER A 116 -15.29 -15.84 -1.61
C SER A 116 -15.35 -17.32 -1.93
N CYS A 117 -15.28 -18.20 -0.92
CA CYS A 117 -15.19 -19.65 -1.16
C CYS A 117 -16.03 -20.56 -0.24
N GLY A 118 -16.81 -20.01 0.69
CA GLY A 118 -17.61 -20.81 1.65
C GLY A 118 -16.82 -21.60 2.69
N SER A 119 -15.48 -21.52 2.71
CA SER A 119 -14.67 -22.13 3.76
C SER A 119 -15.00 -21.55 5.14
N LEU A 120 -15.03 -22.41 6.16
CA LEU A 120 -15.17 -21.99 7.56
C LEU A 120 -13.83 -21.57 8.21
N ASN A 121 -12.71 -21.73 7.51
CA ASN A 121 -11.37 -21.39 8.00
C ASN A 121 -11.08 -19.90 7.77
N VAL A 122 -11.86 -19.03 8.40
CA VAL A 122 -11.69 -17.57 8.30
C VAL A 122 -10.47 -17.13 9.10
N THR A 123 -9.65 -16.27 8.49
CA THR A 123 -8.44 -15.71 9.11
C THR A 123 -8.45 -14.18 9.20
N LEU A 124 -9.33 -13.52 8.45
CA LEU A 124 -9.50 -12.07 8.43
C LEU A 124 -10.89 -11.70 7.87
N GLU A 125 -11.28 -10.44 8.03
CA GLU A 125 -12.45 -9.85 7.39
C GLU A 125 -12.17 -9.52 5.91
N HIS A 126 -13.18 -9.69 5.06
CA HIS A 126 -13.05 -9.42 3.64
C HIS A 126 -12.87 -7.90 3.40
N PRO A 127 -11.86 -7.48 2.63
CA PRO A 127 -11.46 -6.06 2.57
C PRO A 127 -12.51 -5.14 1.93
N LEU A 128 -13.44 -5.67 1.14
CA LEU A 128 -14.43 -4.88 0.39
C LEU A 128 -15.88 -5.04 0.88
N PHE A 129 -16.17 -6.08 1.67
CA PHE A 129 -17.54 -6.44 2.03
C PHE A 129 -17.58 -6.99 3.45
N ILE A 130 -18.73 -6.85 4.11
CA ILE A 130 -18.95 -7.47 5.42
C ILE A 130 -18.96 -9.00 5.25
N GLY A 131 -17.99 -9.66 5.87
CA GLY A 131 -17.86 -11.11 5.84
C GLY A 131 -16.44 -11.59 6.07
N GLY A 132 -16.27 -12.90 6.28
CA GLY A 132 -14.97 -13.50 6.50
C GLY A 132 -14.20 -13.76 5.19
N MET A 133 -12.90 -13.98 5.33
CA MET A 133 -12.01 -14.38 4.25
C MET A 133 -10.98 -15.40 4.77
N CYS A 134 -10.81 -16.52 4.05
CA CYS A 134 -9.78 -17.50 4.37
C CYS A 134 -8.43 -17.12 3.76
N GLN A 135 -7.34 -17.73 4.25
CA GLN A 135 -5.99 -17.43 3.78
C GLN A 135 -5.79 -17.69 2.27
N ASN A 136 -6.39 -18.74 1.73
CA ASN A 136 -6.26 -19.04 0.29
C ASN A 136 -6.93 -17.97 -0.56
N CYS A 137 -8.12 -17.50 -0.17
CA CYS A 137 -8.80 -16.42 -0.86
C CYS A 137 -8.08 -15.09 -0.68
N LYS A 138 -7.47 -14.83 0.48
CA LYS A 138 -6.60 -13.66 0.67
C LYS A 138 -5.45 -13.64 -0.34
N ASN A 139 -4.75 -14.77 -0.50
CA ASN A 139 -3.66 -14.88 -1.47
C ASN A 139 -4.15 -14.65 -2.91
N CYS A 140 -5.27 -15.28 -3.28
CA CYS A 140 -5.90 -15.08 -4.59
C CYS A 140 -6.32 -13.62 -4.82
N PHE A 141 -6.88 -12.96 -3.80
CA PHE A 141 -7.25 -11.55 -3.88
C PHE A 141 -6.03 -10.65 -4.06
N LEU A 142 -4.94 -10.87 -3.33
CA LEU A 142 -3.71 -10.08 -3.48
C LEU A 142 -3.08 -10.24 -4.87
N GLU A 143 -3.23 -11.41 -5.49
CA GLU A 143 -2.72 -11.66 -6.84
C GLU A 143 -3.63 -11.07 -7.92
N CYS A 144 -4.95 -11.15 -7.77
CA CYS A 144 -5.91 -10.91 -8.85
C CYS A 144 -6.71 -9.60 -8.73
N ALA A 145 -6.79 -8.96 -7.56
CA ALA A 145 -7.68 -7.81 -7.34
C ALA A 145 -7.33 -6.56 -8.14
N TYR A 146 -6.12 -6.48 -8.70
CA TYR A 146 -5.63 -5.33 -9.47
C TYR A 146 -5.20 -5.71 -10.89
N GLN A 147 -5.55 -6.91 -11.36
CA GLN A 147 -5.33 -7.30 -12.75
C GLN A 147 -6.43 -6.70 -13.62
N TYR A 148 -6.06 -6.15 -14.78
CA TYR A 148 -7.00 -5.59 -15.75
C TYR A 148 -6.76 -6.25 -17.12
N ASP A 149 -7.84 -6.51 -17.85
CA ASP A 149 -7.84 -6.93 -19.25
C ASP A 149 -7.50 -5.75 -20.18
N ASP A 150 -7.23 -6.05 -21.46
CA ASP A 150 -6.88 -5.03 -22.48
C ASP A 150 -8.02 -4.02 -22.75
N ASP A 151 -9.25 -4.34 -22.36
CA ASP A 151 -10.41 -3.45 -22.44
C ASP A 151 -10.56 -2.52 -21.22
N GLY A 152 -9.64 -2.62 -20.26
CA GLY A 152 -9.59 -1.78 -19.06
C GLY A 152 -10.53 -2.22 -17.94
N TYR A 153 -11.21 -3.36 -18.06
CA TYR A 153 -11.96 -3.96 -16.97
C TYR A 153 -11.11 -4.94 -16.17
N GLN A 154 -11.49 -5.14 -14.90
CA GLN A 154 -10.85 -6.10 -14.00
C GLN A 154 -11.34 -7.53 -14.25
#